data_AF-A0A2C6CDK4-F1
#
_entry.id   AF-A0A2C6CDK4-F1
#
_cell.length_a   1.000
_cell.length_b   1.000
_cell.length_c   1.000
_cell.angle_alpha   90.00
_cell.angle_beta   90.00
_cell.angle_gamma   90.00
#
_symmetry.space_group_name_H-M   'P 1'
#
loop_
_entity.id
_entity.type
_entity.pdbx_description
1 polymer ?
#
loop_
_entity_poly.entity_id
_entity_poly.type
_entity_poly.pdbx_seq_one_letter_code
_entity_poly.pdbx_strand_id
1 'polypeptide(L)'
;MENLIKTDSFLAHNEGWFELFGRVIYYGTVQYNGSSSYTQDFSLKLEIQNWQNANVICSLRETNQKFSDKTFSAKLSNSNKLSIRANLSNTEMVTISYLIIARV
;
A
#
# COMPACT_ATOMS: atom_id res chain seq x y z
N MET A 1 31.52 6.64 -4.09
CA MET A 1 30.18 6.26 -4.59
C MET A 1 29.33 5.98 -3.36
N GLU A 2 28.53 6.95 -2.94
CA GLU A 2 27.50 6.68 -1.93
C GLU A 2 26.46 5.75 -2.56
N ASN A 3 26.03 4.73 -1.82
CA ASN A 3 24.96 3.84 -2.25
C ASN A 3 23.73 4.68 -2.60
N LEU A 4 23.36 4.70 -3.90
CA LEU A 4 22.18 5.40 -4.44
C LEU A 4 20.86 4.80 -3.96
N ILE A 5 20.92 3.67 -3.25
CA ILE A 5 19.78 2.92 -2.74
C ILE A 5 20.02 2.68 -1.24
N LYS A 6 19.21 3.32 -0.41
CA LYS A 6 19.01 2.91 0.99
C LYS A 6 17.85 1.93 1.00
N THR A 7 18.02 0.77 1.61
CA THR A 7 16.97 -0.25 1.74
C THR A 7 16.84 -0.62 3.20
N ASP A 8 15.61 -0.74 3.70
CA ASP A 8 15.34 -1.48 4.93
C ASP A 8 14.18 -2.44 4.67
N SER A 9 14.44 -3.73 4.90
CA SER A 9 13.43 -4.78 4.84
C SER A 9 12.99 -5.08 6.27
N PHE A 10 11.71 -4.88 6.56
CA PHE A 10 11.16 -5.21 7.87
C PHE A 10 10.99 -6.74 8.05
N LEU A 11 12.04 -7.55 7.88
CA LEU A 11 12.08 -9.01 8.08
C LEU A 11 10.86 -9.82 7.56
N ALA A 12 10.12 -9.28 6.59
CA ALA A 12 8.90 -9.87 6.07
C ALA A 12 8.95 -9.79 4.55
N HIS A 13 8.88 -10.93 3.87
CA HIS A 13 8.90 -11.04 2.40
C HIS A 13 7.83 -10.20 1.67
N ASN A 14 6.94 -9.50 2.38
CA ASN A 14 5.81 -8.78 1.82
C ASN A 14 5.73 -7.31 2.26
N GLU A 15 6.80 -6.70 2.79
CA GLU A 15 6.85 -5.27 3.14
C GLU A 15 8.29 -4.73 3.15
N GLY A 16 8.49 -3.51 2.68
CA GLY A 16 9.78 -2.84 2.76
C GLY A 16 9.76 -1.46 2.12
N TRP A 17 10.92 -0.80 2.14
CA TRP A 17 11.09 0.45 1.43
C TRP A 17 12.50 0.63 0.90
N PHE A 18 12.61 1.49 -0.11
CA PHE A 18 13.89 1.97 -0.59
C PHE A 18 13.81 3.41 -1.10
N GLU A 19 14.95 4.11 -1.05
CA GLU A 19 15.12 5.43 -1.66
C GLU A 19 15.70 5.29 -3.08
N LEU A 20 15.10 5.97 -4.06
CA LEU A 20 15.61 6.04 -5.42
C LEU A 20 15.21 7.38 -6.06
N PHE A 21 16.15 8.06 -6.72
CA PHE A 21 15.90 9.33 -7.44
C PHE A 21 15.17 10.42 -6.61
N GLY A 22 15.50 10.57 -5.32
CA GLY A 22 14.85 11.53 -4.42
C GLY A 22 13.38 11.17 -4.12
N ARG A 23 13.05 9.88 -4.16
CA ARG A 23 11.75 9.34 -3.79
C ARG A 23 11.92 8.21 -2.79
N VAL A 24 11.01 8.13 -1.83
CA VAL A 24 10.80 6.90 -1.04
C VAL A 24 9.79 6.05 -1.79
N ILE A 25 10.17 4.81 -2.02
CA ILE A 25 9.30 3.75 -2.53
C ILE A 25 9.02 2.81 -1.36
N TYR A 26 7.78 2.81 -0.88
CA TYR A 26 7.34 1.93 0.22
C TYR A 26 6.32 0.94 -0.32
N TYR A 27 6.50 -0.34 -0.08
CA TYR A 27 5.62 -1.37 -0.62
C TYR A 27 5.23 -2.37 0.45
N GLY A 28 4.09 -3.03 0.22
CA GLY A 28 3.77 -4.21 0.98
C GLY A 28 2.41 -4.81 0.68
N THR A 29 1.90 -5.59 1.62
CA THR A 29 0.55 -6.17 1.56
C THR A 29 -0.23 -5.94 2.85
N VAL A 30 -1.54 -5.77 2.74
CA VAL A 30 -2.47 -5.75 3.87
C VAL A 30 -3.61 -6.73 3.68
N GLN A 31 -4.20 -7.16 4.79
CA GLN A 31 -5.44 -7.94 4.79
C GLN A 31 -6.63 -6.99 4.82
N TYR A 32 -7.33 -6.88 3.70
CA TYR A 32 -8.51 -6.04 3.54
C TYR A 32 -9.78 -6.85 3.79
N ASN A 33 -10.69 -6.33 4.61
CA ASN A 33 -11.98 -6.96 4.81
C ASN A 33 -12.91 -6.69 3.62
N GLY A 34 -13.07 -7.69 2.76
CA GLY A 34 -13.90 -7.61 1.56
C GLY A 34 -15.40 -7.43 1.80
N SER A 35 -15.86 -7.69 3.04
CA SER A 35 -17.26 -7.54 3.43
C SER A 35 -17.66 -6.08 3.69
N SER A 36 -16.67 -5.18 3.70
CA SER A 36 -16.86 -3.75 3.93
C SER A 36 -16.70 -2.95 2.64
N SER A 37 -17.72 -2.19 2.30
CA SER A 37 -17.66 -1.14 1.26
C SER A 37 -17.07 0.18 1.76
N TYR A 38 -16.65 0.24 3.02
CA TYR A 38 -16.06 1.41 3.65
C TYR A 38 -14.55 1.46 3.49
N THR A 39 -14.00 2.67 3.59
CA THR A 39 -12.56 2.87 3.68
C THR A 39 -12.01 2.16 4.92
N GLN A 40 -10.95 1.40 4.74
CA GLN A 40 -10.20 0.75 5.81
C GLN A 40 -8.82 1.40 5.94
N ASP A 41 -8.42 1.64 7.18
CA ASP A 41 -7.16 2.30 7.51
C ASP A 41 -6.15 1.27 8.03
N PHE A 42 -4.92 1.37 7.52
CA PHE A 42 -3.80 0.50 7.86
C PHE A 42 -2.61 1.37 8.30
N SER A 43 -2.02 1.03 9.44
CA SER A 43 -0.82 1.72 9.93
C SER A 43 0.42 1.21 9.21
N LEU A 44 1.25 2.14 8.73
CA LEU A 44 2.56 1.88 8.16
C LEU A 44 3.62 1.93 9.28
N LYS A 45 4.73 1.20 9.09
CA LYS A 45 5.85 1.20 10.03
C LYS A 45 6.75 2.43 9.89
N LEU A 46 6.77 3.03 8.71
CA LEU A 46 7.53 4.25 8.42
C LEU A 46 6.59 5.45 8.33
N GLU A 47 7.01 6.58 8.88
CA GLU A 47 6.41 7.87 8.58
C GLU A 47 6.94 8.38 7.24
N ILE A 48 6.04 8.56 6.28
CA ILE A 48 6.34 9.02 4.93
C ILE A 48 6.26 10.55 4.90
N GLN A 49 7.41 11.19 4.65
CA GLN A 49 7.48 12.63 4.43
C GLN A 49 6.80 13.02 3.11
N ASN A 50 6.30 14.25 3.03
CA ASN A 50 5.58 14.78 1.86
C ASN A 50 4.40 13.89 1.40
N TRP A 51 3.80 13.13 2.32
CA TRP A 51 2.76 12.14 2.05
C TRP A 51 1.53 12.70 1.31
N GLN A 52 1.25 13.99 1.45
CA GLN A 52 0.13 14.67 0.79
C GLN A 52 0.23 14.59 -0.74
N ASN A 53 1.45 14.46 -1.27
CA ASN A 53 1.75 14.36 -2.70
C ASN A 53 2.17 12.94 -3.12
N ALA A 54 2.01 11.96 -2.23
CA ALA A 54 2.40 10.58 -2.51
C ALA A 54 1.44 9.96 -3.52
N ASN A 55 2.00 9.26 -4.51
CA ASN A 55 1.22 8.38 -5.37
C ASN A 55 1.05 7.05 -4.64
N VAL A 56 -0.17 6.56 -4.54
CA VAL A 56 -0.48 5.28 -3.93
C VAL A 56 -1.18 4.40 -4.95
N ILE A 57 -0.54 3.29 -5.28
CA ILE A 57 -1.08 2.27 -6.18
C ILE A 57 -1.42 1.07 -5.31
N CYS A 58 -2.61 0.50 -5.50
CA CYS A 58 -3.00 -0.73 -4.84
C CYS A 58 -3.66 -1.69 -5.83
N SER A 59 -3.50 -2.98 -5.57
CA SER A 59 -4.06 -4.03 -6.41
C SER A 59 -4.41 -5.25 -5.57
N LEU A 60 -5.42 -5.97 -6.02
CA LEU A 60 -5.80 -7.24 -5.44
C LEU A 60 -4.79 -8.32 -5.85
N ARG A 61 -4.31 -9.08 -4.86
CA ARG A 61 -3.33 -10.15 -5.09
C ARG A 61 -3.98 -11.50 -5.41
N GLU A 62 -5.25 -11.68 -5.07
CA GLU A 62 -5.96 -12.95 -5.22
C GLU A 62 -6.06 -13.36 -6.70
N THR A 63 -5.54 -14.55 -7.04
CA THR A 63 -5.53 -15.07 -8.41
C THR A 63 -6.69 -16.02 -8.72
N ASN A 64 -7.31 -16.58 -7.68
CA ASN A 64 -8.29 -17.68 -7.81
C ASN A 64 -9.74 -17.22 -7.70
N GLN A 65 -9.98 -15.93 -7.45
CA GLN A 65 -11.32 -15.36 -7.35
C GLN A 65 -11.57 -14.42 -8.52
N LYS A 66 -12.62 -14.68 -9.31
CA LYS A 66 -13.01 -13.83 -10.44
C LYS A 66 -13.65 -12.54 -9.93
N PHE A 67 -12.82 -11.56 -9.63
CA PHE A 67 -13.26 -10.20 -9.30
C PHE A 67 -13.39 -9.37 -10.58
N SER A 68 -14.49 -9.52 -11.32
CA SER A 68 -14.82 -8.59 -12.40
C SER A 68 -15.33 -7.26 -11.82
N ASP A 69 -14.97 -6.16 -12.47
CA ASP A 69 -15.49 -4.80 -12.19
C ASP A 69 -15.23 -4.29 -10.76
N LYS A 70 -14.10 -4.71 -10.17
CA LYS A 70 -13.66 -4.24 -8.85
C LYS A 70 -12.65 -3.11 -8.97
N THR A 71 -13.02 -1.96 -8.42
CA THR A 71 -12.20 -0.77 -8.30
C THR A 71 -11.57 -0.71 -6.93
N PHE A 72 -10.25 -0.54 -6.89
CA PHE A 72 -9.49 -0.27 -5.69
C PHE A 72 -8.94 1.15 -5.76
N SER A 73 -9.03 1.86 -4.65
CA SER A 73 -8.47 3.20 -4.50
C SER A 73 -7.75 3.27 -3.17
N ALA A 74 -6.62 3.95 -3.14
CA ALA A 74 -5.86 4.12 -1.93
C ALA A 74 -5.23 5.51 -1.88
N LYS A 75 -4.98 5.98 -0.65
CA LYS A 75 -4.24 7.21 -0.37
C LYS A 75 -3.57 7.11 0.99
N LEU A 76 -2.61 7.99 1.24
CA LEU A 76 -2.19 8.28 2.61
C LEU A 76 -3.17 9.29 3.21
N SER A 77 -3.76 8.97 4.36
CA SER A 77 -4.61 9.90 5.12
C SER A 77 -3.80 10.75 6.10
N ASN A 78 -2.60 10.30 6.46
CA ASN A 78 -1.55 11.08 7.12
C ASN A 78 -0.17 10.46 6.83
N SER A 79 0.89 10.87 7.54
CA SER A 79 2.26 10.39 7.32
C SER A 79 2.45 8.88 7.50
N ASN A 80 1.60 8.19 8.27
CA ASN A 80 1.79 6.76 8.58
C ASN A 80 0.52 5.93 8.44
N LYS A 81 -0.50 6.44 7.75
CA LYS A 81 -1.79 5.76 7.61
C LYS A 81 -2.18 5.63 6.14
N LEU A 82 -2.21 4.39 5.68
CA LEU A 82 -2.71 3.99 4.37
C LEU A 82 -4.21 3.72 4.45
N SER A 83 -5.01 4.49 3.73
CA SER A 83 -6.45 4.30 3.62
C SER A 83 -6.77 3.65 2.27
N ILE A 84 -7.45 2.51 2.28
CA ILE A 84 -7.86 1.77 1.09
C ILE A 84 -9.39 1.66 1.04
N ARG A 85 -9.97 1.88 -0.12
CA ARG A 85 -11.38 1.64 -0.39
C ARG A 85 -11.54 0.80 -1.64
N ALA A 86 -12.37 -0.23 -1.55
CA ALA A 86 -12.77 -1.06 -2.67
C ALA A 86 -14.29 -1.22 -2.74
N ASN A 87 -14.83 -1.45 -3.94
CA ASN A 87 -16.21 -1.89 -4.15
C ASN A 87 -16.31 -3.43 -4.14
N LEU A 88 -15.62 -4.04 -3.17
CA LEU A 88 -15.71 -5.47 -2.89
C LEU A 88 -17.00 -5.77 -2.11
N SER A 89 -17.52 -6.96 -2.35
CA SER A 89 -18.77 -7.45 -1.77
C SER A 89 -18.66 -8.95 -1.53
N ASN A 90 -17.52 -9.39 -1.02
CA ASN A 90 -17.24 -10.78 -0.67
C ASN A 90 -17.16 -10.89 0.86
N THR A 91 -17.58 -12.01 1.43
CA THR A 91 -17.57 -12.22 2.89
C THR A 91 -16.20 -12.58 3.46
N GLU A 92 -15.13 -12.44 2.66
CA GLU A 92 -13.80 -12.95 2.96
C GLU A 92 -12.77 -11.82 3.07
N MET A 93 -11.72 -12.09 3.85
CA MET A 93 -10.51 -11.28 3.83
C MET A 93 -9.78 -11.50 2.51
N VAL A 94 -9.25 -10.43 1.95
CA VAL A 94 -8.44 -10.49 0.72
C VAL A 94 -7.11 -9.79 0.92
N THR A 95 -6.10 -10.27 0.20
CA THR A 95 -4.78 -9.65 0.23
C THR A 95 -4.69 -8.52 -0.80
N ILE A 96 -4.41 -7.31 -0.33
CA ILE A 96 -4.15 -6.15 -1.19
C ILE A 96 -2.66 -5.83 -1.15
N SER A 97 -2.03 -5.80 -2.32
CA SER A 97 -0.68 -5.26 -2.50
C SER A 97 -0.74 -3.76 -2.71
N TYR A 98 0.22 -3.02 -2.15
CA TYR A 98 0.33 -1.58 -2.33
C TYR A 98 1.77 -1.15 -2.62
N LEU A 99 1.87 -0.03 -3.33
CA LEU A 99 3.10 0.69 -3.63
C LEU A 99 2.85 2.18 -3.42
N ILE A 100 3.67 2.79 -2.58
CA ILE A 100 3.63 4.22 -2.25
C ILE A 100 4.91 4.85 -2.79
N ILE A 101 4.75 5.97 -3.50
CA ILE A 101 5.84 6.74 -4.08
C ILE A 101 5.72 8.17 -3.59
N ALA A 102 6.60 8.59 -2.69
CA ALA A 102 6.60 9.93 -2.09
C ALA A 102 7.93 10.64 -2.38
N ARG A 103 7.93 11.98 -2.37
CA ARG A 103 9.17 12.76 -2.46
C ARG A 103 9.89 12.77 -1.11
N VAL A 104 11.21 12.55 -1.13
CA VAL A 104 12.06 12.86 0.02
C VAL A 104 12.31 14.36 0.04
#